data_AF-A0A0U1LJ53-F1
#
_entry.id   AF-A0A0U1LJ53-F1
#
_cell.length_a   1.000
_cell.length_b   1.000
_cell.length_c   1.000
_cell.angle_alpha   90.00
_cell.angle_beta   90.00
_cell.angle_gamma   90.00
#
_symmetry.space_group_name_H-M   'P 1'
#
loop_
_entity.id
_entity.type
_entity.pdbx_description
1 polymer ?
#
loop_
_entity_poly.entity_id
_entity_poly.type
_entity_poly.pdbx_seq_one_letter_code
_entity_poly.pdbx_strand_id
1 'polypeptide(L)'
;MVVYRAPWSLSLREQQSLGFFLAETKTRFPAEFCRPILKAANTEAVLAHTVISFGALHQAYEYSPYGATRVDYTPLGQFAMYQYGKSLRLLRAQSQQTQASGSLMPREDITLACCVLFACFESIRGCRRSTVIHITQGLNLLRQFKTIPRSTQGTLVPKQILTSLLTRLDNQLVELLGTTVSRTLNDGGYDGQNSSALETMQEFCAGDNVYHSLDCLLNNMFHDRLNAALAIEGYAVSKPPLDLGRMSQQLKDLQNNFMFTPTPKHPTPGGDAYGQDLEIMQIWCILGNMYLSLPLGERPESDWDQFMTGFSSIVSLAEDFISRSRIPGRCSRKQTFSFCLGIIPPLFLVATKCRDRDIRRRAITILRTCNRREILWDSNLATEAAEQVILIEESSASTEEGLPRVHTVHATLDDEDGASFEFQRSI
;
A
#
# COMPACT_ATOMS: atom_id res chain seq x y z
N MET A 1 -12.54 -27.82 -2.82
CA MET A 1 -11.08 -27.91 -2.63
C MET A 1 -10.44 -28.03 -4.00
N VAL A 2 -9.83 -26.95 -4.53
CA VAL A 2 -9.13 -27.01 -5.82
C VAL A 2 -7.77 -27.64 -5.56
N VAL A 3 -7.55 -28.85 -6.08
CA VAL A 3 -6.26 -29.54 -6.00
C VAL A 3 -5.35 -28.96 -7.08
N TYR A 4 -4.38 -28.15 -6.68
CA TYR A 4 -3.33 -27.65 -7.57
C TYR A 4 -2.37 -28.82 -7.91
N ARG A 5 -2.11 -29.05 -9.21
CA ARG A 5 -1.09 -30.00 -9.70
C ARG A 5 -0.14 -29.21 -10.58
N ALA A 6 1.05 -28.92 -10.06
CA ALA A 6 2.07 -28.20 -10.79
C ALA A 6 2.35 -28.87 -12.16
N PRO A 7 2.65 -28.10 -13.22
CA PRO A 7 2.83 -28.63 -14.57
C PRO A 7 4.06 -29.53 -14.70
N TRP A 8 5.06 -29.36 -13.82
CA TRP A 8 6.33 -30.09 -13.82
C TRP A 8 6.64 -30.56 -12.38
N SER A 9 7.54 -31.53 -12.19
CA SER A 9 7.93 -32.00 -10.86
C SER A 9 8.65 -30.88 -10.10
N LEU A 10 7.92 -30.16 -9.24
CA LEU A 10 8.48 -29.14 -8.36
C LEU A 10 9.51 -29.77 -7.41
N SER A 11 10.63 -29.09 -7.20
CA SER A 11 11.57 -29.42 -6.13
C SER A 11 10.90 -29.30 -4.76
N LEU A 12 11.46 -29.95 -3.73
CA LEU A 12 10.95 -29.86 -2.35
C LEU A 12 10.83 -28.40 -1.89
N ARG A 13 11.81 -27.56 -2.22
CA ARG A 13 11.82 -26.14 -1.84
C ARG A 13 10.70 -25.37 -2.53
N GLU A 14 10.46 -25.61 -3.82
CA GLU A 14 9.33 -25.02 -4.55
C GLU A 14 7.98 -25.46 -3.97
N GLN A 15 7.84 -26.73 -3.60
CA GLN A 15 6.62 -27.24 -2.97
C GLN A 15 6.36 -26.58 -1.61
N GLN A 16 7.39 -26.42 -0.77
CA GLN A 16 7.28 -25.76 0.53
C GLN A 16 6.88 -24.29 0.38
N SER A 17 7.53 -23.55 -0.52
CA SER A 17 7.23 -22.13 -0.75
C SER A 17 5.83 -21.92 -1.34
N LEU A 18 5.42 -22.78 -2.27
CA LEU A 18 4.04 -22.77 -2.77
C LEU A 18 3.04 -23.14 -1.66
N GLY A 19 3.37 -24.10 -0.82
CA GLY A 19 2.57 -24.47 0.36
C GLY A 19 2.35 -23.28 1.28
N PHE A 20 3.40 -22.48 1.54
CA PHE A 20 3.28 -21.25 2.31
C PHE A 20 2.43 -20.20 1.61
N PHE A 21 2.55 -20.05 0.28
CA PHE A 21 1.68 -19.16 -0.47
C PHE A 21 0.20 -19.54 -0.31
N LEU A 22 -0.10 -20.83 -0.44
CA LEU A 22 -1.45 -21.38 -0.33
C LEU A 22 -2.03 -21.31 1.08
N ALA A 23 -1.20 -21.39 2.11
CA ALA A 23 -1.63 -21.35 3.50
C ALA A 23 -1.81 -19.92 4.02
N GLU A 24 -0.81 -19.07 3.78
CA GLU A 24 -0.70 -17.77 4.46
C GLU A 24 -0.77 -16.60 3.46
N THR A 25 0.03 -16.63 2.38
CA THR A 25 0.20 -15.46 1.50
C THR A 25 -1.07 -15.09 0.72
N LYS A 26 -1.82 -16.09 0.24
CA LYS A 26 -3.06 -15.85 -0.50
C LYS A 26 -4.12 -15.09 0.30
N THR A 27 -4.07 -15.15 1.63
CA THR A 27 -5.03 -14.47 2.51
C THR A 27 -4.79 -12.95 2.57
N ARG A 28 -3.65 -12.50 2.02
CA ARG A 28 -3.29 -11.08 1.86
C ARG A 28 -3.82 -10.46 0.57
N PHE A 29 -4.76 -11.13 -0.11
CA PHE A 29 -5.41 -10.66 -1.34
C PHE A 29 -6.86 -11.12 -1.42
N PRO A 30 -7.70 -10.49 -2.27
CA PRO A 30 -9.05 -10.97 -2.54
C PRO A 30 -9.02 -12.35 -3.20
N ALA A 31 -10.02 -13.18 -2.92
CA ALA A 31 -10.13 -14.51 -3.51
C ALA A 31 -10.24 -14.45 -5.05
N GLU A 32 -10.91 -13.42 -5.57
CA GLU A 32 -11.10 -13.11 -6.99
C GLU A 32 -9.80 -12.74 -7.69
N PHE A 33 -8.76 -12.34 -6.94
CA PHE A 33 -7.41 -12.14 -7.46
C PHE A 33 -6.60 -13.42 -7.39
N CYS A 34 -6.53 -14.06 -6.22
CA CYS A 34 -5.64 -15.21 -6.02
C CYS A 34 -6.11 -16.50 -6.73
N ARG A 35 -7.40 -16.81 -6.73
CA ARG A 35 -7.92 -18.06 -7.33
C ARG A 35 -7.58 -18.20 -8.82
N PRO A 36 -7.83 -17.21 -9.69
CA PRO A 36 -7.45 -17.33 -11.10
C PRO A 36 -5.94 -17.40 -11.31
N ILE A 37 -5.15 -16.62 -10.57
CA ILE A 37 -3.67 -16.66 -10.63
C ILE A 37 -3.14 -18.05 -10.29
N LEU A 38 -3.62 -18.64 -9.19
CA LEU A 38 -3.25 -20.00 -8.79
C LEU A 38 -3.69 -21.05 -9.80
N LYS A 39 -4.85 -20.88 -10.45
CA LYS A 39 -5.28 -21.76 -11.53
C LYS A 39 -4.36 -21.65 -12.74
N ALA A 40 -4.06 -20.43 -13.18
CA ALA A 40 -3.18 -20.18 -14.33
C ALA A 40 -1.72 -20.55 -14.07
N ALA A 41 -1.24 -20.48 -12.82
CA ALA A 41 0.08 -20.98 -12.44
C ALA A 41 0.27 -22.48 -12.68
N ASN A 42 -0.79 -23.26 -13.00
CA ASN A 42 -0.64 -24.65 -13.45
C ASN A 42 -0.18 -24.76 -14.90
N THR A 43 -0.31 -23.72 -15.71
CA THR A 43 0.03 -23.74 -17.14
C THR A 43 1.00 -22.63 -17.53
N GLU A 44 1.06 -21.56 -16.74
CA GLU A 44 1.85 -20.36 -17.00
C GLU A 44 3.07 -20.30 -16.07
N ALA A 45 4.25 -20.58 -16.64
CA ALA A 45 5.51 -20.60 -15.91
C ALA A 45 5.84 -19.28 -15.21
N VAL A 46 5.48 -18.14 -15.83
CA VAL A 46 5.62 -16.81 -15.22
C VAL A 46 4.92 -16.78 -13.86
N LEU A 47 3.63 -17.11 -13.83
CA LEU A 47 2.82 -17.07 -12.61
C LEU A 47 3.27 -18.13 -11.61
N ALA A 48 3.67 -19.31 -12.07
CA ALA A 48 4.22 -20.36 -11.20
C ALA A 48 5.45 -19.85 -10.42
N HIS A 49 6.42 -19.26 -11.13
CA HIS A 49 7.61 -18.69 -10.51
C HIS A 49 7.28 -17.50 -9.60
N THR A 50 6.30 -16.65 -9.98
CA THR A 50 5.84 -15.51 -9.15
C THR A 50 5.21 -15.95 -7.83
N VAL A 51 4.31 -16.93 -7.83
CA VAL A 51 3.66 -17.37 -6.57
C VAL A 51 4.63 -18.13 -5.67
N ILE A 52 5.56 -18.90 -6.25
CA ILE A 52 6.62 -19.59 -5.51
C ILE A 52 7.59 -18.59 -4.90
N SER A 53 8.05 -17.60 -5.67
CA SER A 53 8.99 -16.59 -5.17
C SER A 53 8.39 -15.80 -4.01
N PHE A 54 7.13 -15.39 -4.14
CA PHE A 54 6.47 -14.62 -3.10
C PHE A 54 6.17 -15.46 -1.86
N GLY A 55 5.73 -16.72 -2.02
CA GLY A 55 5.56 -17.64 -0.90
C GLY A 55 6.87 -17.85 -0.11
N ALA A 56 7.99 -18.02 -0.83
CA ALA A 56 9.31 -18.13 -0.22
C ALA A 56 9.71 -16.87 0.55
N LEU A 57 9.56 -15.70 -0.08
CA LEU A 57 9.96 -14.43 0.52
C LEU A 57 9.09 -14.07 1.74
N HIS A 58 7.78 -14.22 1.64
CA HIS A 58 6.87 -13.93 2.73
C HIS A 58 7.12 -14.85 3.93
N GLN A 59 7.41 -16.14 3.67
CA GLN A 59 7.84 -17.05 4.72
C GLN A 59 9.15 -16.60 5.36
N ALA A 60 10.15 -16.24 4.56
CA ALA A 60 11.41 -15.73 5.08
C ALA A 60 11.21 -14.47 5.93
N TYR A 61 10.32 -13.57 5.52
CA TYR A 61 10.00 -12.33 6.22
C TYR A 61 9.27 -12.58 7.54
N GLU A 62 8.17 -13.35 7.53
CA GLU A 62 7.33 -13.58 8.72
C GLU A 62 8.12 -14.25 9.87
N TYR A 63 9.05 -15.14 9.51
CA TYR A 63 9.86 -15.90 10.48
C TYR A 63 11.27 -15.33 10.67
N SER A 64 11.63 -14.23 10.00
CA SER A 64 12.91 -13.57 10.25
C SER A 64 12.92 -12.96 11.65
N PRO A 65 13.95 -13.22 12.49
CA PRO A 65 14.06 -12.59 13.79
C PRO A 65 14.02 -11.06 13.64
N TYR A 66 13.33 -10.41 14.56
CA TYR A 66 13.25 -8.95 14.58
C TYR A 66 14.65 -8.33 14.69
N GLY A 67 14.96 -7.36 13.82
CA GLY A 67 16.28 -6.72 13.74
C GLY A 67 17.40 -7.56 13.11
N ALA A 68 17.08 -8.70 12.49
CA ALA A 68 18.06 -9.54 11.80
C ALA A 68 18.43 -9.01 10.39
N THR A 69 19.39 -9.69 9.76
CA THR A 69 19.86 -9.49 8.38
C THR A 69 18.70 -9.30 7.39
N ARG A 70 18.85 -8.43 6.38
CA ARG A 70 17.81 -8.23 5.35
C ARG A 70 17.33 -9.59 4.81
N VAL A 71 16.02 -9.71 4.60
CA VAL A 71 15.35 -10.99 4.29
C VAL A 71 15.96 -11.69 3.06
N ASP A 72 16.51 -10.91 2.12
CA ASP A 72 17.14 -11.37 0.89
C ASP A 72 18.51 -12.02 1.09
N TYR A 73 19.17 -11.83 2.23
CA TYR A 73 20.41 -12.56 2.58
C TYR A 73 20.13 -13.97 3.14
N THR A 74 18.90 -14.27 3.55
CA THR A 74 18.56 -15.62 4.04
C THR A 74 18.59 -16.63 2.89
N PRO A 75 18.91 -17.91 3.12
CA PRO A 75 18.89 -18.93 2.06
C PRO A 75 17.53 -19.04 1.35
N LEU A 76 16.43 -18.83 2.08
CA LEU A 76 15.08 -18.83 1.51
C LEU A 76 14.79 -17.54 0.73
N GLY A 77 15.26 -16.38 1.20
CA GLY A 77 15.20 -15.12 0.46
C GLY A 77 16.00 -15.12 -0.84
N GLN A 78 17.21 -15.70 -0.84
CA GLN A 78 18.01 -15.88 -2.06
C GLN A 78 17.30 -16.80 -3.07
N PHE A 79 16.69 -17.88 -2.59
CA PHE A 79 15.85 -18.73 -3.42
C PHE A 79 14.62 -17.98 -3.97
N ALA A 80 13.97 -17.16 -3.14
CA ALA A 80 12.87 -16.31 -3.57
C ALA A 80 13.31 -15.38 -4.71
N MET A 81 14.47 -14.74 -4.58
CA MET A 81 15.03 -13.89 -5.64
C MET A 81 15.36 -14.65 -6.92
N TYR A 82 15.89 -15.86 -6.80
CA TYR A 82 16.15 -16.71 -7.96
C TYR A 82 14.87 -17.01 -8.76
N GLN A 83 13.76 -17.34 -8.06
CA GLN A 83 12.46 -17.60 -8.67
C GLN A 83 11.82 -16.32 -9.23
N TYR A 84 11.93 -15.19 -8.51
CA TYR A 84 11.52 -13.87 -8.99
C TYR A 84 12.24 -13.52 -10.31
N GLY A 85 13.56 -13.71 -10.37
CA GLY A 85 14.35 -13.46 -11.58
C GLY A 85 13.97 -14.37 -12.76
N LYS A 86 13.58 -15.63 -12.50
CA LYS A 86 13.02 -16.50 -13.55
C LYS A 86 11.72 -15.94 -14.10
N SER A 87 10.80 -15.55 -13.22
CA SER A 87 9.52 -14.98 -13.62
C SER A 87 9.69 -13.72 -14.47
N LEU A 88 10.55 -12.79 -14.03
CA LEU A 88 10.81 -11.54 -14.75
C LEU A 88 11.42 -11.77 -16.14
N ARG A 89 12.35 -12.72 -16.29
CA ARG A 89 12.92 -13.08 -17.61
C ARG A 89 11.87 -13.65 -18.55
N LEU A 90 11.02 -14.54 -18.05
CA LEU A 90 9.94 -15.14 -18.83
C LEU A 90 8.91 -14.08 -19.26
N LEU A 91 8.53 -13.18 -18.34
CA LEU A 91 7.59 -12.10 -18.63
C LEU A 91 8.13 -11.14 -19.71
N ARG A 92 9.42 -10.79 -19.64
CA ARG A 92 10.10 -9.98 -20.67
C ARG A 92 10.14 -10.68 -22.02
N ALA A 93 10.47 -11.97 -22.05
CA ALA A 93 10.48 -12.76 -23.28
C ALA A 93 9.09 -12.85 -23.93
N GLN A 94 8.04 -13.06 -23.12
CA GLN A 94 6.65 -13.05 -23.59
C GLN A 94 6.27 -11.70 -24.19
N SER A 95 6.61 -10.59 -23.53
CA SER A 95 6.33 -9.25 -24.03
C SER A 95 7.00 -8.97 -25.39
N GLN A 96 8.28 -9.32 -25.53
CA GLN A 96 9.02 -9.16 -26.79
C GLN A 96 8.43 -10.03 -27.91
N GLN A 97 8.05 -11.26 -27.61
CA GLN A 97 7.44 -12.17 -28.57
C GLN A 97 6.07 -11.69 -29.04
N THR A 98 5.23 -11.15 -28.14
CA THR A 98 3.93 -10.56 -28.50
C THR A 98 4.08 -9.38 -29.44
N GLN A 99 5.07 -8.50 -29.20
CA GLN A 99 5.38 -7.37 -30.08
C GLN A 99 5.83 -7.83 -31.47
N ALA A 100 6.72 -8.83 -31.54
CA ALA A 100 7.22 -9.36 -32.80
C ALA A 100 6.16 -10.13 -33.63
N SER A 101 5.23 -10.82 -32.95
CA SER A 101 4.26 -11.71 -33.61
C SER A 101 2.95 -11.02 -34.00
N GLY A 102 2.74 -9.75 -33.64
CA GLY A 102 1.48 -9.03 -33.87
C GLY A 102 0.27 -9.71 -33.23
N SER A 103 0.48 -10.51 -32.17
CA SER A 103 -0.58 -11.33 -31.58
C SER A 103 -1.69 -10.47 -30.99
N LEU A 104 -2.93 -10.79 -31.37
CA LEU A 104 -4.16 -10.07 -30.99
C LEU A 104 -4.60 -10.30 -29.53
N MET A 105 -3.92 -11.16 -28.75
CA MET A 105 -4.22 -11.36 -27.32
C MET A 105 -3.08 -10.84 -26.44
N PRO A 106 -3.15 -9.58 -26.00
CA PRO A 106 -2.21 -9.06 -25.05
C PRO A 106 -2.40 -9.71 -23.67
N ARG A 107 -1.33 -10.34 -23.19
CA ARG A 107 -1.19 -10.95 -21.85
C ARG A 107 -1.00 -9.89 -20.76
N GLU A 108 -1.60 -8.73 -20.97
CA GLU A 108 -1.50 -7.54 -20.12
C GLU A 108 -2.05 -7.81 -18.72
N ASP A 109 -3.04 -8.70 -18.60
CA ASP A 109 -3.62 -9.16 -17.35
C ASP A 109 -2.62 -9.93 -16.46
N ILE A 110 -1.75 -10.76 -17.04
CA ILE A 110 -0.66 -11.43 -16.34
C ILE A 110 0.40 -10.42 -15.92
N THR A 111 0.75 -9.48 -16.80
CA THR A 111 1.71 -8.43 -16.47
C THR A 111 1.18 -7.58 -15.32
N LEU A 112 -0.09 -7.17 -15.34
CA LEU A 112 -0.75 -6.42 -14.26
C LEU A 112 -0.76 -7.20 -12.95
N ALA A 113 -1.12 -8.49 -12.98
CA ALA A 113 -1.05 -9.35 -11.81
C ALA A 113 0.39 -9.48 -11.26
N CYS A 114 1.38 -9.57 -12.15
CA CYS A 114 2.80 -9.59 -11.76
C CYS A 114 3.23 -8.24 -11.16
N CYS A 115 2.83 -7.10 -11.71
CA CYS A 115 3.12 -5.78 -11.13
C CYS A 115 2.62 -5.69 -9.67
N VAL A 116 1.39 -6.15 -9.40
CA VAL A 116 0.85 -6.19 -8.03
C VAL A 116 1.68 -7.09 -7.12
N LEU A 117 1.96 -8.34 -7.53
CA LEU A 117 2.71 -9.30 -6.71
C LEU A 117 4.19 -8.91 -6.53
N PHE A 118 4.80 -8.32 -7.55
CA PHE A 118 6.18 -7.83 -7.51
C PHE A 118 6.31 -6.57 -6.67
N ALA A 119 5.34 -5.64 -6.72
CA ALA A 119 5.32 -4.51 -5.78
C ALA A 119 5.32 -5.00 -4.33
N CYS A 120 4.53 -6.02 -4.00
CA CYS A 120 4.52 -6.66 -2.67
C CYS A 120 5.85 -7.33 -2.33
N PHE A 121 6.41 -8.05 -3.30
CA PHE A 121 7.69 -8.74 -3.14
C PHE A 121 8.83 -7.75 -2.83
N GLU A 122 8.96 -6.69 -3.64
CA GLU A 122 9.98 -5.66 -3.42
C GLU A 122 9.73 -4.87 -2.13
N SER A 123 8.45 -4.65 -1.80
CA SER A 123 8.04 -4.04 -0.53
C SER A 123 8.57 -4.85 0.65
N ILE A 124 8.38 -6.17 0.68
CA ILE A 124 8.88 -7.03 1.76
C ILE A 124 10.41 -7.01 1.86
N ARG A 125 11.10 -6.96 0.72
CA ARG A 125 12.56 -6.82 0.68
C ARG A 125 13.04 -5.49 1.23
N GLY A 126 12.21 -4.46 1.16
CA GLY A 126 12.58 -3.08 1.46
C GLY A 126 13.20 -2.35 0.26
N CYS A 127 13.09 -2.91 -0.95
CA CYS A 127 13.52 -2.28 -2.21
C CYS A 127 12.44 -1.32 -2.69
N ARG A 128 12.38 -0.16 -2.05
CA ARG A 128 11.28 0.80 -2.20
C ARG A 128 11.21 1.42 -3.59
N ARG A 129 12.35 1.74 -4.21
CA ARG A 129 12.37 2.30 -5.57
C ARG A 129 11.78 1.28 -6.54
N SER A 130 12.19 0.02 -6.41
CA SER A 130 11.65 -1.09 -7.19
C SER A 130 10.14 -1.30 -6.95
N THR A 131 9.65 -1.15 -5.71
CA THR A 131 8.20 -1.14 -5.43
C THR A 131 7.48 -0.03 -6.20
N VAL A 132 7.98 1.21 -6.15
CA VAL A 132 7.39 2.35 -6.87
C VAL A 132 7.38 2.08 -8.39
N ILE A 133 8.46 1.52 -8.95
CA ILE A 133 8.52 1.15 -10.37
C ILE A 133 7.41 0.15 -10.73
N HIS A 134 7.21 -0.92 -9.97
CA HIS A 134 6.15 -1.89 -10.26
C HIS A 134 4.74 -1.30 -10.14
N ILE A 135 4.50 -0.43 -9.16
CA ILE A 135 3.23 0.27 -8.99
C ILE A 135 2.96 1.17 -10.21
N THR A 136 3.91 2.04 -10.55
CA THR A 136 3.77 3.01 -11.65
C THR A 136 3.63 2.31 -13.00
N GLN A 137 4.40 1.25 -13.26
CA GLN A 137 4.23 0.42 -14.46
C GLN A 137 2.85 -0.23 -14.52
N GLY A 138 2.35 -0.76 -13.40
CA GLY A 138 1.01 -1.33 -13.29
C GLY A 138 -0.09 -0.31 -13.58
N LEU A 139 0.03 0.91 -13.04
CA LEU A 139 -0.93 2.01 -13.29
C LEU A 139 -0.94 2.42 -14.77
N ASN A 140 0.23 2.57 -15.38
CA ASN A 140 0.36 2.95 -16.79
C ASN A 140 -0.24 1.88 -17.71
N LEU A 141 0.05 0.61 -17.45
CA LEU A 141 -0.53 -0.51 -18.19
C LEU A 141 -2.05 -0.58 -18.01
N LEU A 142 -2.55 -0.34 -16.79
CA LEU A 142 -3.98 -0.38 -16.53
C LEU A 142 -4.73 0.73 -17.28
N ARG A 143 -4.14 1.92 -17.45
CA ARG A 143 -4.71 3.00 -18.29
C ARG A 143 -4.78 2.59 -19.77
N GLN A 144 -3.71 1.99 -20.30
CA GLN A 144 -3.69 1.45 -21.68
C GLN A 144 -4.72 0.32 -21.86
N PHE A 145 -4.90 -0.51 -20.82
CA PHE A 145 -5.91 -1.56 -20.78
C PHE A 145 -7.36 -1.02 -20.80
N LYS A 146 -7.57 0.29 -20.61
CA LYS A 146 -8.91 0.91 -20.74
C LYS A 146 -9.28 1.37 -22.14
N THR A 147 -8.31 1.86 -22.90
CA THR A 147 -8.59 2.49 -24.19
C THR A 147 -8.90 1.47 -25.28
N ILE A 148 -8.66 0.19 -25.02
CA ILE A 148 -8.93 -0.92 -25.94
C ILE A 148 -10.33 -1.50 -25.65
N PRO A 149 -11.33 -1.34 -26.53
CA PRO A 149 -12.65 -1.96 -26.38
C PRO A 149 -12.53 -3.48 -26.58
N ARG A 150 -12.25 -4.21 -25.49
CA ARG A 150 -12.26 -5.68 -25.51
C ARG A 150 -13.59 -6.23 -25.04
N SER A 151 -14.02 -7.32 -25.66
CA SER A 151 -14.98 -8.23 -25.06
C SER A 151 -14.39 -8.74 -23.73
N THR A 152 -15.18 -8.73 -22.66
CA THR A 152 -14.84 -9.25 -21.32
C THR A 152 -14.51 -10.75 -21.29
N GLN A 153 -14.49 -11.42 -22.45
CA GLN A 153 -14.18 -12.83 -22.58
C GLN A 153 -12.66 -13.02 -22.67
N GLY A 154 -12.04 -13.43 -21.56
CA GLY A 154 -10.67 -13.98 -21.58
C GLY A 154 -9.65 -13.33 -20.63
N THR A 155 -10.03 -12.36 -19.79
CA THR A 155 -9.08 -11.79 -18.81
C THR A 155 -8.89 -12.73 -17.61
N LEU A 156 -7.64 -13.01 -17.25
CA LEU A 156 -7.24 -13.84 -16.11
C LEU A 156 -7.89 -13.37 -14.81
N VAL A 157 -7.74 -12.07 -14.51
CA VAL A 157 -8.35 -11.42 -13.34
C VAL A 157 -9.37 -10.39 -13.83
N PRO A 158 -10.55 -10.29 -13.21
CA PRO A 158 -11.52 -9.25 -13.56
C PRO A 158 -10.89 -7.86 -13.44
N LYS A 159 -11.11 -7.02 -14.46
CA LYS A 159 -10.53 -5.67 -14.52
C LYS A 159 -10.83 -4.84 -13.28
N GLN A 160 -12.05 -4.95 -12.74
CA GLN A 160 -12.47 -4.24 -11.53
C GLN A 160 -11.59 -4.60 -10.32
N ILE A 161 -11.17 -5.86 -10.20
CA ILE A 161 -10.30 -6.31 -9.11
C ILE A 161 -8.89 -5.76 -9.29
N LEU A 162 -8.32 -5.82 -10.51
CA LEU A 162 -7.00 -5.24 -10.79
C LEU A 162 -6.98 -3.73 -10.55
N THR A 163 -8.03 -3.04 -10.98
CA THR A 163 -8.24 -1.62 -10.66
C THR A 163 -8.22 -1.38 -9.17
N SER A 164 -9.04 -2.09 -8.40
CA SER A 164 -9.13 -1.91 -6.95
C SER A 164 -7.77 -2.06 -6.27
N LEU A 165 -7.02 -3.10 -6.66
CA LEU A 165 -5.70 -3.37 -6.09
C LEU A 165 -4.68 -2.29 -6.47
N LEU A 166 -4.70 -1.80 -7.71
CA LEU A 166 -3.79 -0.74 -8.15
C LEU A 166 -4.17 0.62 -7.55
N THR A 167 -5.45 0.93 -7.39
CA THR A 167 -5.92 2.13 -6.66
C THR A 167 -5.42 2.13 -5.21
N ARG A 168 -5.37 0.97 -4.54
CA ARG A 168 -4.79 0.85 -3.20
C ARG A 168 -3.30 1.16 -3.19
N LEU A 169 -2.55 0.60 -4.14
CA LEU A 169 -1.12 0.85 -4.26
C LEU A 169 -0.82 2.32 -4.56
N ASP A 170 -1.65 2.94 -5.40
CA ASP A 170 -1.62 4.36 -5.74
C ASP A 170 -1.88 5.25 -4.50
N ASN A 171 -2.87 4.91 -3.67
CA ASN A 171 -3.10 5.60 -2.39
C ASN A 171 -1.86 5.60 -1.51
N GLN A 172 -1.24 4.43 -1.32
CA GLN A 172 -0.02 4.28 -0.50
C GLN A 172 1.14 5.09 -1.08
N LEU A 173 1.26 5.14 -2.41
CA LEU A 173 2.31 5.89 -3.12
C LEU A 173 2.14 7.39 -2.92
N VAL A 174 0.94 7.92 -3.18
CA VAL A 174 0.65 9.36 -3.09
C VAL A 174 0.68 9.84 -1.65
N GLU A 175 0.16 9.05 -0.71
CA GLU A 175 0.16 9.41 0.72
C GLU A 175 1.57 9.48 1.30
N LEU A 176 2.45 8.54 0.96
CA LEU A 176 3.82 8.51 1.49
C LEU A 176 4.72 9.56 0.82
N LEU A 177 4.68 9.66 -0.51
CA LEU A 177 5.67 10.43 -1.27
C LEU A 177 5.17 11.82 -1.68
N GLY A 178 3.87 12.02 -1.86
CA GLY A 178 3.32 13.30 -2.30
C GLY A 178 4.05 13.88 -3.51
N THR A 179 4.54 15.12 -3.42
CA THR A 179 5.28 15.79 -4.51
C THR A 179 6.67 15.18 -4.77
N THR A 180 7.19 14.31 -3.89
CA THR A 180 8.52 13.69 -4.03
C THR A 180 8.54 12.43 -4.88
N VAL A 181 7.39 11.95 -5.36
CA VAL A 181 7.30 10.78 -6.27
C VAL A 181 8.24 10.94 -7.46
N SER A 182 8.25 12.13 -8.09
CA SER A 182 9.11 12.40 -9.24
C SER A 182 10.60 12.38 -8.88
N ARG A 183 11.00 12.84 -7.68
CA ARG A 183 12.40 12.76 -7.22
C ARG A 183 12.83 11.31 -7.05
N THR A 184 11.97 10.50 -6.43
CA THR A 184 12.20 9.05 -6.26
C THR A 184 12.32 8.33 -7.61
N LEU A 185 11.62 8.79 -8.65
CA LEU A 185 11.72 8.22 -10.01
C LEU A 185 12.93 8.74 -10.81
N ASN A 186 13.29 10.01 -10.67
CA ASN A 186 14.31 10.68 -11.49
C ASN A 186 15.74 10.20 -11.24
N ASP A 187 16.05 9.71 -10.04
CA ASP A 187 17.41 9.29 -9.64
C ASP A 187 17.91 7.98 -10.31
N GLY A 188 17.34 7.61 -11.45
CA GLY A 188 17.72 6.42 -12.21
C GLY A 188 17.26 6.45 -13.67
N GLY A 189 17.16 7.65 -14.25
CA GLY A 189 16.93 7.84 -15.68
C GLY A 189 15.47 7.65 -16.15
N TYR A 190 14.50 7.58 -15.24
CA TYR A 190 13.08 7.69 -15.59
C TYR A 190 12.71 9.18 -15.67
N ASP A 191 12.24 9.64 -16.83
CA ASP A 191 11.77 11.03 -17.01
C ASP A 191 10.47 11.26 -16.22
N GLY A 192 10.60 11.74 -14.98
CA GLY A 192 9.51 12.04 -14.07
C GLY A 192 8.70 13.28 -14.44
N GLN A 193 9.06 14.03 -15.49
CA GLN A 193 8.31 15.23 -15.91
C GLN A 193 7.02 14.88 -16.67
N ASN A 194 6.88 13.67 -17.20
CA ASN A 194 5.68 13.18 -17.91
C ASN A 194 5.04 11.95 -17.25
N SER A 195 5.30 11.72 -15.97
CA SER A 195 4.84 10.49 -15.30
C SER A 195 3.33 10.55 -15.08
N SER A 196 2.59 9.85 -15.94
CA SER A 196 1.15 9.59 -15.72
C SER A 196 0.88 8.93 -14.36
N ALA A 197 1.89 8.44 -13.62
CA ALA A 197 1.78 7.96 -12.24
C ALA A 197 1.03 8.91 -11.27
N LEU A 198 0.96 10.22 -11.55
CA LEU A 198 0.29 11.19 -10.67
C LEU A 198 -1.18 11.44 -11.04
N GLU A 199 -1.71 10.82 -12.09
CA GLU A 199 -3.09 11.00 -12.55
C GLU A 199 -4.07 10.07 -11.81
N THR A 200 -5.07 10.65 -11.13
CA THR A 200 -6.08 9.88 -10.36
C THR A 200 -6.83 8.86 -11.21
N MET A 201 -7.17 7.73 -10.58
CA MET A 201 -7.99 6.66 -11.16
C MET A 201 -9.50 6.96 -11.11
N GLN A 202 -9.94 8.09 -11.65
CA GLN A 202 -11.24 8.71 -11.32
C GLN A 202 -12.51 7.96 -11.78
N GLU A 203 -12.41 6.95 -12.64
CA GLU A 203 -13.59 6.34 -13.31
C GLU A 203 -14.17 5.09 -12.64
N PHE A 204 -13.63 4.65 -11.50
CA PHE A 204 -13.95 3.30 -10.99
C PHE A 204 -14.79 3.24 -9.71
N CYS A 205 -15.39 4.35 -9.28
CA CYS A 205 -16.11 4.43 -8.00
C CYS A 205 -17.49 3.74 -7.96
N ALA A 206 -17.87 2.95 -8.97
CA ALA A 206 -19.20 2.33 -9.08
C ALA A 206 -19.14 0.84 -8.73
N GLY A 207 -19.06 0.51 -7.44
CA GLY A 207 -19.17 -0.87 -6.95
C GLY A 207 -19.98 -0.94 -5.66
N ASP A 208 -20.73 -2.04 -5.49
CA ASP A 208 -21.53 -2.33 -4.28
C ASP A 208 -20.67 -2.67 -3.05
N ASN A 209 -19.34 -2.73 -3.22
CA ASN A 209 -18.41 -3.10 -2.17
C ASN A 209 -17.93 -1.85 -1.41
N VAL A 210 -18.35 -1.72 -0.17
CA VAL A 210 -18.03 -0.59 0.73
C VAL A 210 -16.51 -0.37 0.86
N TYR A 211 -15.71 -1.43 0.88
CA TYR A 211 -14.25 -1.36 0.99
C TYR A 211 -13.62 -0.72 -0.25
N HIS A 212 -14.07 -1.13 -1.44
CA HIS A 212 -13.63 -0.56 -2.70
C HIS A 212 -14.00 0.93 -2.80
N SER A 213 -15.21 1.27 -2.37
CA SER A 213 -15.70 2.65 -2.38
C SER A 213 -14.89 3.56 -1.47
N LEU A 214 -14.42 3.05 -0.31
CA LEU A 214 -13.50 3.79 0.56
C LEU A 214 -12.13 4.01 -0.11
N ASP A 215 -11.54 2.98 -0.74
CA ASP A 215 -10.26 3.12 -1.45
C ASP A 215 -10.34 4.19 -2.55
N CYS A 216 -11.42 4.19 -3.33
CA CYS A 216 -11.65 5.19 -4.38
C CYS A 216 -11.84 6.60 -3.83
N LEU A 217 -12.58 6.74 -2.72
CA LEU A 217 -12.77 8.04 -2.07
C LEU A 217 -11.43 8.59 -1.59
N LEU A 218 -10.63 7.77 -0.89
CA LEU A 218 -9.28 8.15 -0.45
C LEU A 218 -8.37 8.49 -1.62
N ASN A 219 -8.45 7.76 -2.74
CA ASN A 219 -7.67 8.06 -3.95
C ASN A 219 -7.97 9.45 -4.49
N ASN A 220 -9.25 9.81 -4.62
CA ASN A 220 -9.63 11.14 -5.05
C ASN A 220 -9.07 12.20 -4.09
N MET A 221 -9.27 12.01 -2.78
CA MET A 221 -8.80 12.96 -1.78
C MET A 221 -7.27 13.15 -1.78
N PHE A 222 -6.50 12.06 -1.88
CA PHE A 222 -5.05 12.12 -1.89
C PHE A 222 -4.51 12.78 -3.16
N HIS A 223 -5.02 12.40 -4.33
CA HIS A 223 -4.59 13.03 -5.57
C HIS A 223 -4.98 14.50 -5.65
N ASP A 224 -6.14 14.87 -5.13
CA ASP A 224 -6.53 16.27 -5.15
C ASP A 224 -5.65 17.13 -4.23
N ARG A 225 -5.23 16.58 -3.09
CA ARG A 225 -4.24 17.21 -2.21
C ARG A 225 -2.87 17.31 -2.87
N LEU A 226 -2.45 16.25 -3.55
CA LEU A 226 -1.23 16.26 -4.36
C LEU A 226 -1.29 17.33 -5.45
N ASN A 227 -2.40 17.41 -6.17
CA ASN A 227 -2.64 18.42 -7.21
C ASN A 227 -2.58 19.84 -6.64
N ALA A 228 -3.19 20.08 -5.48
CA ALA A 228 -3.12 21.39 -4.82
C ALA A 228 -1.67 21.74 -4.42
N ALA A 229 -0.91 20.78 -3.88
CA ALA A 229 0.49 20.97 -3.54
C ALA A 229 1.35 21.25 -4.79
N LEU A 230 1.15 20.51 -5.87
CA LEU A 230 1.83 20.72 -7.16
C LEU A 230 1.51 22.10 -7.75
N ALA A 231 0.26 22.55 -7.64
CA ALA A 231 -0.14 23.88 -8.10
C ALA A 231 0.55 25.00 -7.30
N ILE A 232 0.73 24.82 -5.98
CA ILE A 232 1.51 25.74 -5.14
C ILE A 232 2.98 25.78 -5.56
N GLU A 233 3.56 24.63 -5.93
CA GLU A 233 4.92 24.53 -6.47
C GLU A 233 5.04 25.04 -7.94
N GLY A 234 3.94 25.52 -8.54
CA GLY A 234 3.93 26.13 -9.87
C GLY A 234 3.77 25.15 -11.04
N TYR A 235 3.45 23.88 -10.77
CA TYR A 235 3.17 22.88 -11.81
C TYR A 235 1.76 23.05 -12.39
N ALA A 236 1.62 22.83 -13.70
CA ALA A 236 0.33 22.87 -14.37
C ALA A 236 -0.52 21.65 -13.99
N VAL A 237 -1.73 21.89 -13.45
CA VAL A 237 -2.68 20.85 -13.08
C VAL A 237 -3.92 20.96 -13.97
N SER A 238 -4.29 19.85 -14.62
CA SER A 238 -5.35 19.80 -15.64
C SER A 238 -6.74 19.44 -15.11
N LYS A 239 -6.90 19.21 -13.80
CA LYS A 239 -8.14 18.68 -13.23
C LYS A 239 -9.14 19.73 -12.72
N PRO A 240 -10.45 19.46 -12.87
CA PRO A 240 -11.49 20.30 -12.29
C PRO A 240 -11.44 20.25 -10.75
N PRO A 241 -11.91 21.32 -10.09
CA PRO A 241 -11.89 21.42 -8.63
C PRO A 241 -12.76 20.35 -7.95
N LEU A 242 -12.41 20.05 -6.71
CA LEU A 242 -13.10 19.13 -5.81
C LEU A 242 -14.62 19.37 -5.77
N ASP A 243 -15.40 18.28 -5.85
CA ASP A 243 -16.76 18.27 -5.32
C ASP A 243 -16.75 17.78 -3.86
N LEU A 244 -16.39 18.70 -2.96
CA LEU A 244 -16.37 18.46 -1.50
C LEU A 244 -17.73 17.96 -1.00
N GLY A 245 -18.83 18.47 -1.58
CA GLY A 245 -20.19 18.08 -1.21
C GLY A 245 -20.44 16.60 -1.52
N ARG A 246 -20.11 16.17 -2.75
CA ARG A 246 -20.22 14.78 -3.17
C ARG A 246 -19.34 13.86 -2.33
N MET A 247 -18.08 14.20 -2.09
CA MET A 247 -17.18 13.35 -1.29
C MET A 247 -17.61 13.27 0.18
N SER A 248 -18.07 14.37 0.76
CA SER A 248 -18.66 14.37 2.10
C SER A 248 -19.89 13.47 2.17
N GLN A 249 -20.76 13.52 1.16
CA GLN A 249 -21.93 12.65 1.09
C GLN A 249 -21.53 11.18 0.95
N GLN A 250 -20.60 10.85 0.05
CA GLN A 250 -20.09 9.49 -0.11
C GLN A 250 -19.50 8.94 1.19
N LEU A 251 -18.72 9.75 1.92
CA LEU A 251 -18.15 9.32 3.20
C LEU A 251 -19.23 9.04 4.26
N LYS A 252 -20.26 9.90 4.33
CA LYS A 252 -21.42 9.68 5.22
C LYS A 252 -22.18 8.41 4.85
N ASP A 253 -22.41 8.18 3.56
CA ASP A 253 -23.09 6.98 3.06
C ASP A 253 -22.30 5.72 3.42
N LEU A 254 -20.97 5.76 3.27
CA LEU A 254 -20.09 4.68 3.71
C LEU A 254 -20.21 4.44 5.21
N GLN A 255 -20.09 5.48 6.03
CA GLN A 255 -20.24 5.38 7.50
C GLN A 255 -21.58 4.79 7.92
N ASN A 256 -22.67 5.20 7.28
CA ASN A 256 -23.99 4.66 7.54
C ASN A 256 -24.06 3.18 7.14
N ASN A 257 -23.59 2.82 5.95
CA ASN A 257 -23.57 1.43 5.48
C ASN A 257 -22.70 0.53 6.38
N PHE A 258 -21.64 1.06 6.99
CA PHE A 258 -20.83 0.34 7.98
C PHE A 258 -21.60 0.02 9.26
N MET A 259 -22.42 0.94 9.76
CA MET A 259 -23.23 0.71 10.97
C MET A 259 -24.27 -0.42 10.80
N PHE A 260 -24.69 -0.68 9.56
CA PHE A 260 -25.71 -1.69 9.23
C PHE A 260 -25.15 -2.97 8.61
N THR A 261 -23.85 -3.04 8.32
CA THR A 261 -23.24 -4.28 7.82
C THR A 261 -23.03 -5.25 8.99
N PRO A 262 -23.62 -6.46 8.95
CA PRO A 262 -23.46 -7.40 10.05
C PRO A 262 -22.00 -7.80 10.19
N THR A 263 -21.43 -7.53 11.35
CA THR A 263 -20.07 -7.95 11.70
C THR A 263 -19.99 -9.46 11.64
N PRO A 264 -19.07 -10.06 10.84
CA PRO A 264 -18.82 -11.48 10.94
C PRO A 264 -18.32 -11.77 12.35
N LYS A 265 -19.18 -12.35 13.21
CA LYS A 265 -18.84 -12.70 14.60
C LYS A 265 -17.66 -13.67 14.70
N HIS A 266 -17.27 -14.28 13.58
CA HIS A 266 -16.10 -15.15 13.46
C HIS A 266 -15.36 -14.87 12.15
N PRO A 267 -14.02 -14.96 12.13
CA PRO A 267 -13.26 -15.02 10.88
C PRO A 267 -13.81 -16.19 10.06
N THR A 268 -14.26 -15.91 8.84
CA THR A 268 -14.72 -16.98 7.94
C THR A 268 -13.56 -17.95 7.72
N PRO A 269 -13.76 -19.26 7.99
CA PRO A 269 -12.74 -20.27 7.75
C PRO A 269 -12.55 -20.38 6.23
N GLY A 270 -11.57 -19.66 5.69
CA GLY A 270 -11.37 -19.58 4.24
C GLY A 270 -10.46 -18.45 3.74
N GLY A 271 -10.20 -17.43 4.56
CA GLY A 271 -9.41 -16.27 4.12
C GLY A 271 -10.19 -15.29 3.24
N ASP A 272 -11.52 -15.30 3.32
CA ASP A 272 -12.40 -14.42 2.54
C ASP A 272 -12.61 -13.03 3.21
N ALA A 273 -12.09 -12.81 4.42
CA ALA A 273 -12.20 -11.55 5.19
C ALA A 273 -11.10 -10.52 4.88
N TYR A 274 -10.51 -10.59 3.69
CA TYR A 274 -9.38 -9.76 3.31
C TYR A 274 -9.70 -8.25 3.36
N GLY A 275 -8.99 -7.51 4.21
CA GLY A 275 -9.14 -6.05 4.32
C GLY A 275 -10.46 -5.60 4.94
N GLN A 276 -11.10 -6.45 5.74
CA GLN A 276 -12.43 -6.22 6.32
C GLN A 276 -12.40 -5.96 7.83
N ASP A 277 -11.26 -5.50 8.36
CA ASP A 277 -11.13 -5.12 9.77
C ASP A 277 -11.89 -3.80 10.02
N LEU A 278 -12.91 -3.87 10.88
CA LEU A 278 -13.81 -2.76 11.16
C LEU A 278 -13.08 -1.55 11.76
N GLU A 279 -12.14 -1.80 12.66
CA GLU A 279 -11.34 -0.77 13.32
C GLU A 279 -10.46 -0.04 12.29
N ILE A 280 -9.88 -0.76 11.34
CA ILE A 280 -9.14 -0.15 10.23
C ILE A 280 -10.07 0.74 9.41
N MET A 281 -11.25 0.24 9.02
CA MET A 281 -12.21 1.06 8.27
C MET A 281 -12.63 2.33 9.01
N GLN A 282 -12.93 2.21 10.31
CA GLN A 282 -13.30 3.35 11.14
C GLN A 282 -12.17 4.38 11.24
N ILE A 283 -10.91 3.93 11.41
CA ILE A 283 -9.72 4.79 11.39
C ILE A 283 -9.69 5.60 10.09
N TRP A 284 -9.85 4.95 8.94
CA TRP A 284 -9.78 5.61 7.63
C TRP A 284 -10.97 6.52 7.36
N CYS A 285 -12.17 6.20 7.85
CA CYS A 285 -13.30 7.13 7.78
C CYS A 285 -13.11 8.38 8.65
N ILE A 286 -12.55 8.22 9.86
CA ILE A 286 -12.20 9.36 10.72
C ILE A 286 -11.16 10.24 10.01
N LEU A 287 -10.11 9.63 9.49
CA LEU A 287 -9.04 10.34 8.78
C LEU A 287 -9.58 11.03 7.51
N GLY A 288 -10.47 10.38 6.77
CA GLY A 288 -11.17 10.98 5.63
C GLY A 288 -11.96 12.24 6.02
N ASN A 289 -12.69 12.21 7.13
CA ASN A 289 -13.41 13.39 7.63
C ASN A 289 -12.46 14.54 8.00
N MET A 290 -11.32 14.23 8.63
CA MET A 290 -10.30 15.25 8.92
C MET A 290 -9.80 15.90 7.63
N TYR A 291 -9.43 15.10 6.65
CA TYR A 291 -8.95 15.61 5.36
C TYR A 291 -10.01 16.42 4.61
N LEU A 292 -11.29 16.05 4.65
CA LEU A 292 -12.35 16.86 4.01
C LEU A 292 -12.61 18.18 4.74
N SER A 293 -12.30 18.25 6.03
CA SER A 293 -12.49 19.45 6.85
C SER A 293 -11.32 20.45 6.73
N LEU A 294 -10.18 20.00 6.18
CA LEU A 294 -8.99 20.82 5.98
C LEU A 294 -8.98 21.50 4.61
N PRO A 295 -8.49 22.75 4.48
CA PRO A 295 -8.32 23.38 3.18
C PRO A 295 -7.31 22.61 2.31
N LEU A 296 -7.41 22.80 0.99
CA LEU A 296 -6.52 22.15 0.01
C LEU A 296 -5.19 22.91 -0.16
N GLY A 297 -5.20 24.22 0.09
CA GLY A 297 -4.06 25.12 -0.12
C GLY A 297 -3.06 25.14 1.04
N GLU A 298 -2.47 26.31 1.28
CA GLU A 298 -1.62 26.54 2.44
C GLU A 298 -2.36 26.17 3.74
N ARG A 299 -1.68 25.38 4.59
CA ARG A 299 -2.24 24.84 5.82
C ARG A 299 -1.39 25.27 7.00
N PRO A 300 -1.86 26.21 7.82
CA PRO A 300 -1.29 26.40 9.14
C PRO A 300 -1.28 25.08 9.91
N GLU A 301 -0.16 24.76 10.56
CA GLU A 301 -0.07 23.53 11.37
C GLU A 301 -1.09 23.49 12.53
N SER A 302 -1.63 24.64 12.93
CA SER A 302 -2.72 24.76 13.91
C SER A 302 -4.05 24.18 13.43
N ASP A 303 -4.26 24.01 12.12
CA ASP A 303 -5.54 23.48 11.62
C ASP A 303 -5.77 22.02 12.04
N TRP A 304 -4.72 21.31 12.42
CA TRP A 304 -4.82 19.95 12.97
C TRP A 304 -5.36 19.92 14.40
N ASP A 305 -5.31 21.05 15.12
CA ASP A 305 -5.65 21.11 16.55
C ASP A 305 -7.12 20.83 16.83
N GLN A 306 -7.98 21.11 15.85
CA GLN A 306 -9.42 20.85 15.96
C GLN A 306 -9.75 19.34 16.01
N PHE A 307 -8.80 18.44 15.69
CA PHE A 307 -9.06 17.01 15.54
C PHE A 307 -8.58 16.14 16.72
N MET A 308 -8.35 16.70 17.90
CA MET A 308 -7.87 15.94 19.08
C MET A 308 -8.72 14.70 19.39
N THR A 309 -10.05 14.82 19.34
CA THR A 309 -10.97 13.70 19.55
C THR A 309 -10.80 12.61 18.50
N GLY A 310 -10.62 13.00 17.24
CA GLY A 310 -10.37 12.08 16.15
C GLY A 310 -9.02 11.38 16.28
N PHE A 311 -7.95 12.09 16.65
CA PHE A 311 -6.64 11.49 16.91
C PHE A 311 -6.69 10.45 18.03
N SER A 312 -7.32 10.78 19.17
CA SER A 312 -7.49 9.83 20.27
C SER A 312 -8.29 8.59 19.85
N SER A 313 -9.32 8.77 19.02
CA SER A 313 -10.14 7.68 18.49
C SER A 313 -9.33 6.76 17.56
N ILE A 314 -8.51 7.32 16.66
CA ILE A 314 -7.63 6.55 15.78
C ILE A 314 -6.68 5.67 16.58
N VAL A 315 -6.04 6.24 17.61
CA VAL A 315 -5.09 5.49 18.46
C VAL A 315 -5.79 4.37 19.21
N SER A 316 -6.97 4.65 19.80
CA SER A 316 -7.72 3.65 20.56
C SER A 316 -8.21 2.49 19.67
N LEU A 317 -8.70 2.79 18.46
CA LEU A 317 -9.08 1.76 17.47
C LEU A 317 -7.87 0.91 17.03
N ALA A 318 -6.69 1.52 16.89
CA ALA A 318 -5.47 0.79 16.56
C ALA A 318 -5.01 -0.12 17.71
N GLU A 319 -5.17 0.31 18.97
CA GLU A 319 -4.91 -0.52 20.16
C GLU A 319 -5.85 -1.73 20.20
N ASP A 320 -7.13 -1.53 19.91
CA ASP A 320 -8.14 -2.61 19.83
C ASP A 320 -7.80 -3.60 18.71
N PHE A 321 -7.47 -3.09 17.52
CA PHE A 321 -7.05 -3.91 16.38
C PHE A 321 -5.84 -4.79 16.70
N ILE A 322 -4.79 -4.20 17.30
CA ILE A 322 -3.58 -4.95 17.67
C ILE A 322 -3.88 -5.97 18.77
N SER A 323 -4.68 -5.61 19.77
CA SER A 323 -5.04 -6.50 20.87
C SER A 323 -5.82 -7.72 20.38
N ARG A 324 -6.77 -7.53 19.46
CA ARG A 324 -7.53 -8.61 18.82
C ARG A 324 -6.70 -9.46 17.86
N SER A 325 -5.76 -8.84 17.14
CA SER A 325 -4.90 -9.54 16.16
C SER A 325 -3.83 -10.42 16.80
N ARG A 326 -3.55 -10.23 18.11
CA ARG A 326 -2.63 -11.08 18.87
C ARG A 326 -3.28 -12.44 19.15
N ILE A 327 -2.82 -13.49 18.45
CA ILE A 327 -3.27 -14.87 18.71
C ILE A 327 -2.60 -15.39 20.00
N PRO A 328 -3.36 -15.79 21.04
CA PRO A 328 -2.80 -16.41 22.24
C PRO A 328 -2.00 -17.67 21.89
N GLY A 329 -0.73 -17.74 22.29
CA GLY A 329 0.13 -18.91 22.08
C GLY A 329 0.99 -18.91 20.79
N ARG A 330 0.85 -17.95 19.88
CA ARG A 330 1.88 -17.68 18.84
C ARG A 330 2.88 -16.65 19.37
N CYS A 331 4.18 -16.87 19.14
CA CYS A 331 5.23 -15.92 19.53
C CYS A 331 4.92 -14.51 19.00
N SER A 332 4.90 -13.50 19.87
CA SER A 332 4.55 -12.10 19.57
C SER A 332 5.60 -11.34 18.74
N ARG A 333 6.46 -12.04 17.99
CA ARG A 333 7.64 -11.48 17.30
C ARG A 333 7.63 -11.66 15.78
N LYS A 334 6.58 -12.23 15.21
CA LYS A 334 6.49 -12.42 13.75
C LYS A 334 6.25 -11.07 13.07
N GLN A 335 6.94 -10.85 11.96
CA GLN A 335 6.72 -9.68 11.12
C GLN A 335 5.41 -9.88 10.33
N THR A 336 4.61 -8.82 10.21
CA THR A 336 3.32 -8.89 9.52
C THR A 336 3.34 -8.06 8.25
N PHE A 337 2.96 -8.65 7.13
CA PHE A 337 2.76 -7.95 5.86
C PHE A 337 1.26 -7.81 5.55
N SER A 338 0.86 -6.62 5.09
CA SER A 338 -0.50 -6.34 4.61
C SER A 338 -0.46 -5.53 3.32
N PHE A 339 -1.37 -5.86 2.40
CA PHE A 339 -1.64 -5.09 1.19
C PHE A 339 -2.78 -4.07 1.37
N CYS A 340 -3.71 -4.34 2.30
CA CYS A 340 -4.85 -3.46 2.54
C CYS A 340 -4.46 -2.13 3.18
N LEU A 341 -5.44 -1.22 3.21
CA LEU A 341 -5.52 -0.18 4.23
C LEU A 341 -5.13 -0.75 5.59
N GLY A 342 -4.39 0.05 6.35
CA GLY A 342 -3.78 -0.39 7.58
C GLY A 342 -3.68 0.72 8.61
N ILE A 343 -2.84 0.52 9.61
CA ILE A 343 -2.75 1.43 10.77
C ILE A 343 -1.50 2.30 10.73
N ILE A 344 -0.50 1.98 9.90
CA ILE A 344 0.78 2.70 9.93
C ILE A 344 0.63 4.16 9.47
N PRO A 345 0.03 4.46 8.29
CA PRO A 345 -0.13 5.85 7.85
C PRO A 345 -0.96 6.71 8.83
N PRO A 346 -2.14 6.25 9.31
CA PRO A 346 -2.92 7.02 10.28
C PRO A 346 -2.19 7.28 11.60
N LEU A 347 -1.47 6.28 12.14
CA LEU A 347 -0.70 6.45 13.37
C LEU A 347 0.50 7.38 13.18
N PHE A 348 1.16 7.32 12.02
CA PHE A 348 2.23 8.24 11.68
C PHE A 348 1.72 9.69 11.60
N LEU A 349 0.55 9.90 10.97
CA LEU A 349 -0.10 11.20 10.93
C LEU A 349 -0.46 11.70 12.34
N VAL A 350 -1.03 10.85 13.20
CA VAL A 350 -1.31 11.21 14.60
C VAL A 350 -0.02 11.60 15.32
N ALA A 351 1.05 10.80 15.20
CA ALA A 351 2.31 11.03 15.90
C ALA A 351 3.01 12.34 15.48
N THR A 352 2.84 12.75 14.22
CA THR A 352 3.49 13.94 13.66
C THR A 352 2.63 15.20 13.74
N LYS A 353 1.29 15.08 13.65
CA LYS A 353 0.39 16.24 13.59
C LYS A 353 -0.30 16.58 14.90
N CYS A 354 -0.57 15.61 15.77
CA CYS A 354 -1.21 15.87 17.06
C CYS A 354 -0.33 16.74 17.98
N ARG A 355 -0.93 17.60 18.80
CA ARG A 355 -0.21 18.41 19.83
C ARG A 355 -0.20 17.76 21.20
N ASP A 356 -1.14 16.86 21.47
CA ASP A 356 -1.21 16.17 22.76
C ASP A 356 -0.08 15.14 22.89
N ARG A 357 0.79 15.34 23.88
CA ARG A 357 1.98 14.51 24.10
C ARG A 357 1.64 13.04 24.37
N ASP A 358 0.54 12.78 25.07
CA ASP A 358 0.17 11.43 25.48
C ASP A 358 -0.40 10.65 24.30
N ILE A 359 -1.25 11.29 23.48
CA ILE A 359 -1.76 10.70 22.23
C ILE A 359 -0.60 10.36 21.28
N ARG A 360 0.35 11.28 21.08
CA ARG A 360 1.52 11.06 20.21
C ARG A 360 2.36 9.88 20.68
N ARG A 361 2.65 9.80 22.00
CA ARG A 361 3.45 8.71 22.58
C ARG A 361 2.76 7.36 22.49
N ARG A 362 1.43 7.31 22.65
CA ARG A 362 0.64 6.09 22.41
C ARG A 362 0.75 5.64 20.95
N ALA A 363 0.57 6.55 19.99
CA ALA A 363 0.71 6.24 18.56
C ALA A 363 2.09 5.67 18.22
N ILE A 364 3.17 6.31 18.70
CA ILE A 364 4.55 5.83 18.54
C ILE A 364 4.77 4.46 19.18
N THR A 365 4.20 4.22 20.36
CA THR A 365 4.33 2.92 21.03
C THR A 365 3.72 1.79 20.20
N ILE A 366 2.59 2.05 19.54
CA ILE A 366 1.97 1.08 18.63
C ILE A 366 2.86 0.85 17.40
N LEU A 367 3.32 1.92 16.74
CA LEU A 367 4.21 1.84 15.57
C LEU A 367 5.48 1.04 15.88
N ARG A 368 6.09 1.28 17.04
CA ARG A 368 7.33 0.62 17.46
C ARG A 368 7.15 -0.88 17.72
N THR A 369 5.95 -1.31 18.13
CA THR A 369 5.74 -2.68 18.63
C THR A 369 4.95 -3.58 17.69
N CYS A 370 4.31 -3.04 16.65
CA CYS A 370 3.46 -3.82 15.77
C CYS A 370 4.21 -4.65 14.71
N ASN A 371 5.49 -4.35 14.45
CA ASN A 371 6.36 -5.06 13.51
C ASN A 371 5.68 -5.35 12.17
N ARG A 372 5.19 -4.28 11.55
CA ARG A 372 4.24 -4.36 10.44
C ARG A 372 4.75 -3.61 9.22
N ARG A 373 4.49 -4.18 8.05
CA ARG A 373 4.69 -3.55 6.74
C ARG A 373 3.39 -3.49 5.95
N GLU A 374 3.04 -2.30 5.48
CA GLU A 374 1.86 -1.97 4.70
C GLU A 374 2.30 -1.43 3.35
N ILE A 375 2.75 -2.35 2.49
CA ILE A 375 3.41 -2.05 1.21
C ILE A 375 4.63 -1.13 1.39
N LEU A 376 4.48 0.17 1.12
CA LEU A 376 5.56 1.16 1.21
C LEU A 376 5.81 1.61 2.66
N TRP A 377 4.79 1.52 3.51
CA TRP A 377 4.88 1.91 4.91
C TRP A 377 5.50 0.81 5.76
N ASP A 378 6.53 1.19 6.52
CA ASP A 378 7.19 0.33 7.50
C ASP A 378 7.04 0.95 8.89
N SER A 379 6.60 0.16 9.86
CA SER A 379 6.27 0.69 11.18
C SER A 379 7.49 1.19 11.96
N ASN A 380 8.67 0.59 11.73
CA ASN A 380 9.91 1.04 12.38
C ASN A 380 10.40 2.35 11.76
N LEU A 381 10.43 2.44 10.43
CA LEU A 381 10.80 3.70 9.77
C LEU A 381 9.82 4.84 10.09
N ALA A 382 8.52 4.55 10.15
CA ALA A 382 7.52 5.51 10.58
C ALA A 382 7.75 5.97 12.03
N THR A 383 8.19 5.05 12.91
CA THR A 383 8.58 5.38 14.29
C THR A 383 9.78 6.33 14.31
N GLU A 384 10.85 5.99 13.59
CA GLU A 384 12.08 6.78 13.51
C GLU A 384 11.79 8.21 13.02
N ALA A 385 11.05 8.34 11.92
CA ALA A 385 10.69 9.65 11.38
C ALA A 385 9.79 10.45 12.33
N ALA A 386 8.80 9.81 12.97
CA ALA A 386 7.91 10.49 13.91
C ALA A 386 8.64 10.94 15.20
N GLU A 387 9.59 10.15 15.70
CA GLU A 387 10.44 10.53 16.83
C GLU A 387 11.31 11.74 16.50
N GLN A 388 11.87 11.82 15.29
CA GLN A 388 12.61 13.00 14.85
C GLN A 388 11.73 14.24 14.78
N VAL A 389 10.47 14.11 14.31
CA VAL A 389 9.51 15.22 14.37
C VAL A 389 9.30 15.69 15.80
N ILE A 390 9.03 14.79 16.75
CA ILE A 390 8.86 15.15 18.17
C ILE A 390 10.11 15.83 18.72
N LEU A 391 11.29 15.27 18.45
CA LEU A 391 12.57 15.83 18.90
C LEU A 391 12.74 17.26 18.40
N ILE A 392 12.49 17.52 17.12
CA ILE A 392 12.61 18.86 16.52
C ILE A 392 11.65 19.84 17.21
N GLU A 393 10.39 19.45 17.39
CA GLU A 393 9.35 20.33 17.96
C GLU A 393 9.53 20.57 19.47
N GLU A 394 10.03 19.59 20.22
CA GLU A 394 10.20 19.69 21.67
C GLU A 394 11.57 20.24 22.11
N SER A 395 12.60 20.16 21.26
CA SER A 395 13.97 20.63 21.58
C SER A 395 14.14 22.15 21.59
N SER A 396 13.18 22.88 21.04
CA SER A 396 13.27 24.33 20.81
C SER A 396 12.45 25.15 21.82
N ALA A 397 12.17 24.60 23.01
CA ALA A 397 11.41 25.23 24.09
C ALA A 397 12.10 26.45 24.77
N SER A 398 13.10 27.06 24.13
CA SER A 398 13.97 28.08 24.73
C SER A 398 14.06 29.41 23.98
N THR A 399 13.29 29.64 22.91
CA THR A 399 13.27 30.93 22.19
C THR A 399 11.92 31.63 22.36
N GLU A 400 11.94 32.97 22.44
CA GLU A 400 10.73 33.82 22.60
C GLU A 400 9.78 33.75 21.38
N GLU A 401 10.24 33.17 20.27
CA GLU A 401 9.43 32.75 19.13
C GLU A 401 8.90 31.34 19.40
N GLY A 402 7.58 31.13 19.26
CA GLY A 402 6.88 29.91 19.66
C GLY A 402 7.50 28.59 19.16
N LEU A 403 7.06 27.47 19.72
CA LEU A 403 7.63 26.15 19.41
C LEU A 403 7.61 25.87 17.89
N PRO A 404 8.75 25.57 17.26
CA PRO A 404 8.83 25.30 15.83
C PRO A 404 8.03 24.04 15.51
N ARG A 405 7.34 24.06 14.38
CA ARG A 405 6.52 22.95 13.90
C ARG A 405 7.09 22.37 12.62
N VAL A 406 7.09 21.05 12.51
CA VAL A 406 7.46 20.38 11.26
C VAL A 406 6.24 20.32 10.36
N HIS A 407 6.26 21.13 9.30
CA HIS A 407 5.15 21.19 8.35
C HIS A 407 5.17 19.99 7.40
N THR A 408 6.35 19.65 6.89
CA THR A 408 6.52 18.59 5.88
C THR A 408 7.64 17.64 6.27
N VAL A 409 7.37 16.34 6.13
CA VAL A 409 8.37 15.27 6.19
C VAL A 409 8.48 14.70 4.79
N HIS A 410 9.59 14.96 4.12
CA HIS A 410 9.88 14.37 2.81
C HIS A 410 10.69 13.09 3.01
N ALA A 411 10.16 11.98 2.50
CA ALA A 411 10.90 10.72 2.46
C ALA A 411 11.52 10.55 1.06
N THR A 412 12.84 10.37 1.02
CA THR A 412 13.54 9.91 -0.19
C THR A 412 13.90 8.45 0.01
N LEU A 413 13.51 7.60 -0.94
CA LEU A 413 13.63 6.15 -0.82
C LEU A 413 14.76 5.65 -1.72
N ASP A 414 15.81 5.11 -1.08
CA ASP A 414 16.99 4.53 -1.72
C ASP A 414 17.04 3.01 -1.45
N ASP A 415 17.42 2.22 -2.46
CA ASP A 415 17.47 0.75 -2.31
C ASP A 415 18.73 0.27 -1.56
N GLU A 416 19.84 1.02 -1.62
CA GLU A 416 21.11 0.76 -0.94
C GLU A 416 21.17 1.41 0.44
N ASP A 417 20.88 2.71 0.52
CA ASP A 417 21.02 3.53 1.74
C ASP A 417 19.75 3.54 2.62
N GLY A 418 18.65 2.97 2.14
CA GLY A 418 17.39 2.85 2.90
C GLY A 418 16.46 4.05 2.71
N ALA A 419 15.91 4.60 3.79
CA ALA A 419 15.05 5.77 3.70
C ALA A 419 15.74 6.96 4.36
N SER A 420 15.83 8.08 3.65
CA SER A 420 16.26 9.35 4.21
C SER A 420 15.05 10.27 4.38
N PHE A 421 15.08 11.09 5.43
CA PHE A 421 13.99 12.00 5.78
C PHE A 421 14.51 13.43 5.85
N GLU A 422 13.86 14.33 5.11
CA GLU A 422 14.07 15.77 5.19
C GLU A 422 12.89 16.41 5.92
N PHE A 423 13.18 17.29 6.88
CA PHE A 423 12.17 17.92 7.74
C PHE A 423 12.13 19.42 7.46
N GLN A 424 10.99 19.92 6.95
CA GLN A 424 10.76 21.34 6.73
C GLN A 424 10.01 21.94 7.92
N ARG A 425 10.55 23.03 8.46
CA ARG A 425 9.99 23.73 9.64
C ARG A 425 9.23 24.98 9.22
N SER A 426 8.15 25.29 9.94
CA SER A 426 7.58 26.64 9.95
C SER A 426 8.51 27.55 10.75
N ILE A 427 8.87 28.71 10.18
CA ILE A 427 9.56 29.80 10.89
C ILE A 427 8.51 30.56 11.71
#